data_AF-A0A948SBM9-F1
#
_entry.id   AF-A0A948SBM9-F1
#
_cell.length_a   1.000
_cell.length_b   1.000
_cell.length_c   1.000
_cell.angle_alpha   90.00
_cell.angle_beta   90.00
_cell.angle_gamma   90.00
#
_symmetry.space_group_name_H-M   'P 1'
#
loop_
_entity.id
_entity.type
_entity.pdbx_description
1 polymer ?
#
loop_
_entity_poly.entity_id
_entity_poly.type
_entity_poly.pdbx_seq_one_letter_code
_entity_poly.pdbx_strand_id
1 'polypeptide(L)'
;MHRTLFFCLLRFSALALLLGNSGFSRAETPQFFLDEYQQAAKSQNPGFKGFSVAAGERFYRNKHGGDWSCASCHTDNPAAIGKHVVTGKLIQPMSPSANPERFSDAAKVNKWFKRNCNDVLKRECTPEEKGNLLTYLITVK
;
A
#
# COMPACT_ATOMS: atom_id res chain seq x y z
N MET A 1 6.74 -35.00 70.77
CA MET A 1 6.79 -33.74 70.01
C MET A 1 6.98 -34.07 68.52
N HIS A 2 6.23 -33.40 67.63
CA HIS A 2 6.26 -33.39 66.14
C HIS A 2 5.94 -34.72 65.42
N ARG A 3 4.70 -34.97 64.95
CA ARG A 3 4.02 -34.49 63.71
C ARG A 3 4.88 -34.57 62.43
N THR A 4 4.57 -35.52 61.56
CA THR A 4 4.82 -35.38 60.11
C THR A 4 3.66 -36.01 59.34
N LEU A 5 2.98 -35.15 58.59
CA LEU A 5 1.75 -35.37 57.85
C LEU A 5 2.07 -35.98 56.49
N PHE A 6 1.35 -37.04 56.12
CA PHE A 6 1.20 -37.51 54.75
C PHE A 6 0.53 -36.39 53.92
N PHE A 7 1.25 -35.75 53.01
CA PHE A 7 0.67 -34.81 52.07
C PHE A 7 0.49 -35.44 50.70
N CYS A 8 -0.77 -35.39 50.28
CA CYS A 8 -1.37 -35.87 49.05
C CYS A 8 -0.70 -35.28 47.81
N LEU A 9 -0.41 -36.14 46.83
CA LEU A 9 0.00 -35.79 45.47
C LEU A 9 -1.14 -35.05 44.75
N LEU A 10 -1.02 -33.74 44.57
CA LEU A 10 -1.85 -32.96 43.65
C LEU A 10 -1.05 -32.66 42.39
N ARG A 11 -1.39 -33.37 41.30
CA ARG A 11 -0.95 -33.07 39.94
C ARG A 11 -1.64 -31.79 39.47
N PHE A 12 -0.90 -30.69 39.39
CA PHE A 12 -1.36 -29.48 38.72
C PHE A 12 -1.21 -29.65 37.20
N SER A 13 -2.32 -29.96 36.52
CA SER A 13 -2.43 -29.80 35.07
C SER A 13 -2.48 -28.31 34.74
N ALA A 14 -1.37 -27.76 34.23
CA ALA A 14 -1.35 -26.41 33.69
C ALA A 14 -2.08 -26.39 32.33
N LEU A 15 -3.32 -25.91 32.33
CA LEU A 15 -4.08 -25.63 31.12
C LEU A 15 -3.51 -24.36 30.49
N ALA A 16 -2.66 -24.52 29.47
CA ALA A 16 -2.15 -23.40 28.69
C ALA A 16 -3.29 -22.78 27.86
N LEU A 17 -3.73 -21.58 28.27
CA LEU A 17 -4.67 -20.76 27.51
C LEU A 17 -3.96 -20.24 26.26
N LEU A 18 -4.15 -20.93 25.13
CA LEU A 18 -3.78 -20.40 23.80
C LEU A 18 -4.72 -19.24 23.49
N LEU A 19 -4.29 -18.02 23.83
CA LEU A 19 -4.88 -16.80 23.25
C LEU A 19 -4.57 -16.82 21.76
N GLY A 20 -5.53 -17.34 20.98
CA GLY A 20 -5.52 -17.27 19.53
C GLY A 20 -5.43 -15.81 19.11
N ASN A 21 -4.27 -15.40 18.62
CA ASN A 21 -4.09 -14.10 18.01
C ASN A 21 -4.77 -14.16 16.64
N SER A 22 -6.11 -14.03 16.64
CA SER A 22 -6.89 -13.82 15.43
C SER A 22 -6.43 -12.50 14.84
N GLY A 23 -5.50 -12.59 13.88
CA GLY A 23 -5.05 -11.45 13.10
C GLY A 23 -6.23 -10.88 12.34
N PHE A 24 -6.89 -9.88 12.92
CA PHE A 24 -7.81 -9.03 12.20
C PHE A 24 -7.01 -8.35 11.10
N SER A 25 -7.16 -8.82 9.86
CA SER A 25 -6.62 -8.11 8.70
C SER A 25 -7.41 -6.81 8.57
N ARG A 26 -6.81 -5.72 9.05
CA ARG A 26 -7.39 -4.40 8.93
C ARG A 26 -7.16 -3.92 7.51
N ALA A 27 -8.23 -3.42 6.87
CA ALA A 27 -8.06 -2.71 5.61
C ALA A 27 -7.13 -1.52 5.84
N GLU A 28 -6.08 -1.44 5.04
CA GLU A 28 -5.17 -0.31 5.10
C GLU A 28 -5.86 0.96 4.58
N THR A 29 -5.22 2.10 4.81
CA THR A 29 -5.73 3.39 4.32
C THR A 29 -4.71 4.03 3.38
N PRO A 30 -5.14 4.96 2.51
CA PRO A 30 -4.18 5.77 1.75
C PRO A 30 -3.13 6.44 2.64
N GLN A 31 -3.49 6.87 3.85
CA GLN A 31 -2.56 7.45 4.81
C GLN A 31 -1.50 6.45 5.28
N PHE A 32 -1.87 5.19 5.54
CA PHE A 32 -0.92 4.13 5.90
C PHE A 32 0.21 4.01 4.86
N PHE A 33 -0.14 3.96 3.57
CA PHE A 33 0.86 3.89 2.50
C PHE A 33 1.72 5.15 2.40
N LEU A 34 1.15 6.33 2.60
CA LEU A 34 1.93 7.58 2.64
C LEU A 34 2.96 7.56 3.76
N ASP A 35 2.61 7.05 4.94
CA ASP A 35 3.51 6.95 6.07
C ASP A 35 4.66 5.96 5.79
N GLU A 36 4.36 4.79 5.22
CA GLU A 36 5.37 3.81 4.79
C GLU A 36 6.33 4.39 3.75
N TYR A 37 5.79 5.03 2.70
CA TYR A 37 6.61 5.64 1.66
C TYR A 37 7.44 6.80 2.19
N GLN A 38 6.94 7.55 3.17
CA GLN A 38 7.67 8.65 3.77
C GLN A 38 8.88 8.14 4.54
N GLN A 39 8.72 7.07 5.32
CA GLN A 39 9.82 6.45 6.05
C GLN A 39 10.89 5.95 5.07
N ALA A 40 10.49 5.21 4.03
CA ALA A 40 11.42 4.69 3.04
C ALA A 40 12.09 5.80 2.19
N ALA A 41 11.38 6.88 1.87
CA ALA A 41 11.93 8.02 1.14
C ALA A 41 13.02 8.73 1.94
N LYS A 42 12.81 8.95 3.25
CA LYS A 42 13.84 9.52 4.14
C LYS A 42 15.11 8.68 4.20
N SER A 43 14.96 7.35 4.15
CA SER A 43 16.11 6.44 4.14
C SER A 43 16.86 6.43 2.81
N GLN A 44 16.17 6.59 1.68
CA GLN A 44 16.79 6.54 0.34
C GLN A 44 17.29 7.90 -0.16
N ASN A 45 16.68 8.99 0.29
CA ASN A 45 16.98 10.35 -0.16
C ASN A 45 17.11 11.29 1.06
N PRO A 46 18.34 11.60 1.52
CA PRO A 46 18.56 12.56 2.60
C PRO A 46 18.02 13.97 2.31
N GLY A 47 17.81 14.30 1.03
CA GLY A 47 17.22 15.57 0.58
C GLY A 47 15.70 15.56 0.48
N PHE A 48 15.02 14.49 0.92
CA PHE A 48 13.56 14.38 0.87
C PHE A 48 12.89 15.46 1.73
N LYS A 49 12.00 16.26 1.12
CA LYS A 49 11.31 17.40 1.78
C LYS A 49 9.81 17.17 2.03
N GLY A 50 9.31 15.98 1.73
CA GLY A 50 7.88 15.67 1.71
C GLY A 50 7.37 15.43 0.29
N PHE A 51 6.15 14.91 0.20
CA PHE A 51 5.50 14.64 -1.08
C PHE A 51 4.88 15.90 -1.70
N SER A 52 4.75 15.90 -3.03
CA SER A 52 4.23 17.01 -3.82
C SER A 52 3.15 16.53 -4.78
N VAL A 53 1.95 17.13 -4.67
CA VAL A 53 0.84 16.93 -5.62
C VAL A 53 1.28 17.22 -7.05
N ALA A 54 1.96 18.34 -7.28
CA ALA A 54 2.41 18.75 -8.61
C ALA A 54 3.45 17.78 -9.20
N ALA A 55 4.33 17.23 -8.37
CA ALA A 55 5.25 16.18 -8.82
C ALA A 55 4.50 14.89 -9.17
N GLY A 56 3.51 14.51 -8.35
CA GLY A 56 2.66 13.34 -8.57
C GLY A 56 1.84 13.42 -9.86
N GLU A 57 1.24 14.58 -10.14
CA GLU A 57 0.49 14.80 -11.37
C GLU A 57 1.41 14.71 -12.59
N ARG A 58 2.56 15.40 -12.56
CA ARG A 58 3.53 15.34 -13.65
C ARG A 58 4.01 13.91 -13.88
N PHE A 59 4.27 13.18 -12.80
CA PHE A 59 4.65 11.77 -12.85
C PHE A 59 3.56 10.91 -13.50
N TYR A 60 2.29 11.10 -13.12
CA TYR A 60 1.15 10.37 -13.66
C TYR A 60 0.98 10.55 -15.18
N ARG A 61 1.21 11.78 -15.67
CA ARG A 61 1.01 12.14 -17.08
C ARG A 61 2.21 11.83 -17.98
N ASN A 62 3.43 11.79 -17.45
CA ASN A 62 4.65 11.59 -18.25
C ASN A 62 4.79 10.13 -18.72
N LYS A 63 5.43 9.93 -19.87
CA LYS A 63 5.74 8.62 -20.45
C LYS A 63 7.05 7.99 -19.93
N HIS A 64 7.85 8.75 -19.18
CA HIS A 64 9.09 8.28 -18.54
C HIS A 64 10.10 7.65 -19.52
N GLY A 65 10.14 8.16 -20.75
CA GLY A 65 11.02 7.64 -21.81
C GLY A 65 10.49 6.39 -22.53
N GLY A 66 9.30 5.89 -22.17
CA GLY A 66 8.61 4.81 -22.86
C GLY A 66 7.44 5.28 -23.74
N ASP A 67 6.59 4.33 -24.14
CA ASP A 67 5.44 4.59 -24.99
C ASP A 67 4.18 5.01 -24.22
N TRP A 68 4.08 4.57 -22.96
CA TRP A 68 2.91 4.73 -22.10
C TRP A 68 3.21 5.64 -20.91
N SER A 69 2.18 6.35 -20.45
CA SER A 69 2.12 6.98 -19.13
C SER A 69 1.14 6.20 -18.24
N CYS A 70 1.02 6.57 -16.96
CA CYS A 70 -0.03 6.03 -16.11
C CYS A 70 -1.42 6.34 -16.72
N ALA A 71 -1.58 7.55 -17.26
CA ALA A 71 -2.81 8.00 -17.92
C ALA A 71 -3.19 7.18 -19.17
N SER A 72 -2.24 6.50 -19.83
CA SER A 72 -2.55 5.66 -20.99
C SER A 72 -3.61 4.59 -20.66
N CYS A 73 -3.55 3.99 -19.47
CA CYS A 73 -4.53 2.99 -19.02
C CYS A 73 -5.60 3.58 -18.07
N HIS A 74 -5.24 4.62 -17.31
CA HIS A 74 -6.07 5.16 -16.23
C HIS A 74 -6.79 6.48 -16.59
N THR A 75 -6.70 6.91 -17.85
CA THR A 75 -7.22 8.19 -18.39
C THR A 75 -6.53 9.43 -17.81
N ASP A 76 -6.79 10.61 -18.36
CA ASP A 76 -6.29 11.87 -17.81
C ASP A 76 -6.96 12.27 -16.48
N ASN A 77 -8.10 11.67 -16.15
CA ASN A 77 -8.80 11.85 -14.89
C ASN A 77 -8.80 10.54 -14.09
N PRO A 78 -7.97 10.38 -13.04
CA PRO A 78 -7.92 9.15 -12.27
C PRO A 78 -9.21 8.84 -11.47
N ALA A 79 -10.19 9.74 -11.43
CA ALA A 79 -11.54 9.47 -10.90
C ALA A 79 -12.47 8.79 -11.93
N ALA A 80 -12.08 8.73 -13.21
CA ALA A 80 -12.85 8.06 -14.26
C ALA A 80 -12.51 6.56 -14.36
N ILE A 81 -13.41 5.80 -14.98
CA ILE A 81 -13.14 4.41 -15.39
C ILE A 81 -12.10 4.43 -16.51
N GLY A 82 -10.98 3.75 -16.28
CA GLY A 82 -9.94 3.51 -17.27
C GLY A 82 -10.15 2.22 -18.07
N LYS A 83 -9.21 1.96 -18.98
CA LYS A 83 -9.21 0.77 -19.81
C LYS A 83 -7.77 0.40 -20.16
N HIS A 84 -7.37 -0.85 -19.91
CA HIS A 84 -6.03 -1.31 -20.23
C HIS A 84 -5.82 -1.26 -21.75
N VAL A 85 -4.78 -0.55 -22.20
CA VAL A 85 -4.56 -0.24 -23.62
C VAL A 85 -4.38 -1.46 -24.51
N VAL A 86 -3.83 -2.56 -23.98
CA VAL A 86 -3.59 -3.79 -24.76
C VAL A 86 -4.77 -4.75 -24.71
N THR A 87 -5.39 -4.93 -23.53
CA THR A 87 -6.36 -6.01 -23.31
C THR A 87 -7.80 -5.53 -23.39
N GLY A 88 -8.04 -4.23 -23.42
CA GLY A 88 -9.38 -3.65 -23.39
C GLY A 88 -10.13 -3.83 -22.07
N LYS A 89 -9.52 -4.44 -21.05
CA LYS A 89 -10.15 -4.66 -19.75
C LYS A 89 -10.41 -3.32 -19.05
N LEU A 90 -11.64 -3.10 -18.59
CA LEU A 90 -12.00 -1.94 -17.79
C LEU A 90 -11.24 -1.92 -16.47
N ILE A 91 -10.87 -0.71 -16.04
CA ILE A 91 -10.15 -0.45 -14.80
C ILE A 91 -10.98 0.55 -13.99
N GLN A 92 -11.45 0.13 -12.81
CA GLN A 92 -12.17 1.02 -11.89
C GLN A 92 -11.32 2.25 -11.52
N PRO A 93 -11.94 3.37 -11.11
CA PRO A 93 -11.23 4.61 -10.77
C PRO A 93 -10.05 4.36 -9.84
N MET A 94 -8.95 5.09 -10.07
CA MET A 94 -7.72 5.00 -9.29
C MET A 94 -7.72 5.97 -8.09
N SER A 95 -8.42 7.10 -8.20
CA SER A 95 -8.61 8.01 -7.06
C SER A 95 -9.36 7.30 -5.92
N PRO A 96 -8.82 7.33 -4.69
CA PRO A 96 -9.55 6.86 -3.50
C PRO A 96 -10.85 7.61 -3.22
N SER A 97 -10.98 8.87 -3.65
CA SER A 97 -12.21 9.64 -3.49
C SER A 97 -13.35 9.13 -4.36
N ALA A 98 -13.03 8.57 -5.54
CA ALA A 98 -13.99 7.97 -6.45
C ALA A 98 -14.16 6.45 -6.24
N ASN A 99 -13.15 5.79 -5.65
CA ASN A 99 -13.16 4.36 -5.37
C ASN A 99 -12.45 4.05 -4.04
N PRO A 100 -13.21 3.93 -2.92
CA PRO A 100 -12.66 3.67 -1.58
C PRO A 100 -11.95 2.32 -1.43
N GLU A 101 -12.11 1.37 -2.36
CA GLU A 101 -11.35 0.12 -2.36
C GLU A 101 -9.88 0.30 -2.80
N ARG A 102 -9.50 1.47 -3.29
CA ARG A 102 -8.11 1.76 -3.66
C ARG A 102 -7.28 1.99 -2.40
N PHE A 103 -6.06 1.42 -2.40
CA PHE A 103 -5.11 1.52 -1.30
C PHE A 103 -5.66 1.01 0.04
N SER A 104 -6.29 -0.17 0.01
CA SER A 104 -6.79 -0.87 1.21
C SER A 104 -6.19 -2.25 1.45
N ASP A 105 -5.39 -2.76 0.51
CA ASP A 105 -4.72 -4.07 0.57
C ASP A 105 -3.26 -3.90 0.13
N ALA A 106 -2.34 -4.06 1.09
CA ALA A 106 -0.91 -3.87 0.87
C ALA A 106 -0.33 -4.84 -0.17
N ALA A 107 -0.76 -6.10 -0.19
CA ALA A 107 -0.28 -7.08 -1.16
C ALA A 107 -0.71 -6.69 -2.58
N LYS A 108 -1.96 -6.25 -2.75
CA LYS A 108 -2.49 -5.76 -4.02
C LYS A 108 -1.78 -4.49 -4.48
N VAL A 109 -1.57 -3.53 -3.59
CA VAL A 109 -0.86 -2.27 -3.88
C VAL A 109 0.58 -2.56 -4.32
N ASN A 110 1.32 -3.36 -3.56
CA ASN A 110 2.70 -3.71 -3.86
C ASN A 110 2.84 -4.45 -5.19
N LYS A 111 1.95 -5.41 -5.47
CA LYS A 111 1.90 -6.13 -6.74
C LYS A 111 1.71 -5.17 -7.93
N TRP A 112 0.73 -4.28 -7.85
CA TRP A 112 0.40 -3.39 -8.96
C TRP A 112 1.42 -2.27 -9.15
N PHE A 113 2.00 -1.73 -8.07
CA PHE A 113 3.13 -0.82 -8.21
C PHE A 113 4.30 -1.50 -8.91
N LYS A 114 4.69 -2.71 -8.48
CA LYS A 114 5.78 -3.44 -9.13
C LYS A 114 5.51 -3.62 -10.62
N ARG A 115 4.33 -4.12 -10.99
CA ARG A 115 3.99 -4.36 -12.40
C ARG A 115 3.91 -3.05 -13.20
N ASN A 116 3.12 -2.09 -12.75
CA ASN A 116 2.82 -0.89 -13.53
C ASN A 116 4.05 0.02 -13.66
N CYS A 117 4.89 0.12 -12.62
CA CYS A 117 6.16 0.85 -12.74
C CYS A 117 7.09 0.18 -13.75
N ASN A 118 7.19 -1.16 -13.77
CA ASN A 118 7.99 -1.84 -14.78
C ASN A 118 7.40 -1.73 -16.19
N ASP A 119 6.08 -1.69 -16.34
CA ASP A 119 5.43 -1.51 -17.65
C ASP A 119 5.70 -0.10 -18.21
N VAL A 120 5.54 0.94 -17.38
CA VAL A 120 5.63 2.36 -17.77
C VAL A 120 7.07 2.91 -17.72
N LEU A 121 7.81 2.68 -16.63
CA LEU A 121 9.13 3.26 -16.38
C LEU A 121 10.30 2.31 -16.70
N LYS A 122 10.02 1.02 -16.95
CA LYS A 122 11.05 -0.03 -17.08
C LYS A 122 11.94 -0.21 -15.85
N ARG A 123 11.47 0.23 -14.68
CA ARG A 123 12.09 0.05 -13.36
C ARG A 123 11.03 0.11 -12.27
N GLU A 124 11.40 -0.25 -11.04
CA GLU A 124 10.56 0.03 -9.88
C GLU A 124 10.48 1.53 -9.60
N CYS A 125 9.31 1.98 -9.12
CA CYS A 125 9.15 3.34 -8.63
C CYS A 125 9.86 3.50 -7.28
N THR A 126 10.51 4.65 -7.06
CA THR A 126 11.08 5.01 -5.77
C THR A 126 9.95 5.26 -4.74
N PRO A 127 10.24 5.21 -3.43
CA PRO A 127 9.26 5.58 -2.41
C PRO A 127 8.73 7.01 -2.59
N GLU A 128 9.60 7.94 -2.98
CA GLU A 128 9.21 9.33 -3.25
C GLU A 128 8.24 9.44 -4.44
N GLU A 129 8.48 8.70 -5.52
CA GLU A 129 7.56 8.65 -6.67
C GLU A 129 6.19 8.07 -6.28
N LYS A 130 6.18 6.98 -5.49
CA LYS A 130 4.94 6.36 -5.00
C LYS A 130 4.15 7.32 -4.11
N GLY A 131 4.83 7.99 -3.18
CA GLY A 131 4.22 8.98 -2.29
C GLY A 131 3.68 10.19 -3.03
N ASN A 132 4.47 10.79 -3.93
CA ASN A 132 4.02 11.88 -4.79
C ASN A 132 2.77 11.50 -5.59
N LEU A 133 2.79 10.33 -6.24
CA LEU A 133 1.64 9.83 -7.00
C LEU A 133 0.41 9.66 -6.12
N LEU A 134 0.53 9.01 -4.96
CA LEU A 134 -0.60 8.79 -4.06
C LEU A 134 -1.16 10.11 -3.52
N THR A 135 -0.30 11.05 -3.13
CA THR A 135 -0.72 12.40 -2.73
C THR A 135 -1.50 13.10 -3.83
N TYR A 136 -1.11 12.98 -5.10
CA TYR A 136 -1.90 13.48 -6.22
C TYR A 136 -3.26 12.78 -6.34
N LEU A 137 -3.27 11.44 -6.34
CA LEU A 137 -4.51 10.66 -6.54
C LEU A 137 -5.59 10.95 -5.50
N ILE A 138 -5.22 11.22 -4.25
CA ILE A 138 -6.16 11.57 -3.17
C ILE A 138 -6.84 12.94 -3.41
N THR A 139 -6.25 13.83 -4.21
CA THR A 139 -6.83 15.16 -4.49
C THR A 139 -7.88 15.16 -5.60
N VAL A 140 -7.89 14.15 -6.46
CA VAL A 140 -8.79 14.08 -7.62
C VAL A 140 -10.13 13.48 -7.20
N LYS A 141 -11.24 14.14 -7.53
CA LYS A 141 -12.61 13.70 -7.19
C LYS A 141 -13.39 13.25 -8.41
#